data_AF-A0A1F1X692-F1
#
_entry.id   AF-A0A1F1X692-F1
#
_cell.length_a   1.000
_cell.length_b   1.000
_cell.length_c   1.000
_cell.angle_alpha   90.00
_cell.angle_beta   90.00
_cell.angle_gamma   90.00
#
_symmetry.space_group_name_H-M   'P 1'
#
loop_
_entity.id
_entity.type
_entity.pdbx_description
1 polymer ?
#
loop_
_entity_poly.entity_id
_entity_poly.type
_entity_poly.pdbx_seq_one_letter_code
_entity_poly.pdbx_strand_id
1 'polypeptide(L)'
;MSQPPYPPQGGQYMPNGRPRPGATQSAPGAPSFQQQPRYIDYGNPRAYDTSVRPASGLTAARFAPAQIQRPDQAQPQSAWSTQTRRVQEVSQNPTQLPAVSILVWISAIVLGFALLLVLGYFFLEFVLTASSSPVWWPVTAFLAGISLLVIALVMFLADRWDPQPFPLLLIAVFWGAAIAAFGSYWINSLNSLLVYMVTGSEAAMSFAGPVISAPLVEETTKGAGLLVLMLLARRYFNGPLDGLIYGSLIGGGFAFTENIIYYTRILEEAGGAGVLILFIMRGVLNIFGHAIYTACTGVIVGFVTRKWGTIMGLLVFIPALIPGMLLHAAWNFTAGLGGGMAMTVLMYGTKMVVSFIFLLVIIALIWDESRLTRVRLGDYANQGWLTHEEVDMLATWKGGREGKRWAAQIGAKPVMKRFIRESADLASIRQRLLADGANPKVVQIERNLLQRLTSNRQELLSHAR
;
A
#
# COMPACT_ATOMS: atom_id res chain seq x y z
N MET A 1 -25.07 3.93 -25.19
CA MET A 1 -25.56 5.29 -25.54
C MET A 1 -26.86 5.50 -24.79
N SER A 2 -26.85 6.33 -23.75
CA SER A 2 -28.00 6.58 -22.87
C SER A 2 -28.33 8.06 -22.91
N GLN A 3 -29.57 8.40 -23.25
CA GLN A 3 -30.05 9.78 -23.31
C GLN A 3 -30.04 10.46 -21.94
N PRO A 4 -29.82 11.78 -21.87
CA PRO A 4 -29.95 12.54 -20.63
C PRO A 4 -31.43 12.66 -20.22
N PRO A 5 -31.74 12.70 -18.90
CA PRO A 5 -33.11 12.88 -18.43
C PRO A 5 -33.63 14.30 -18.72
N TYR A 6 -34.94 14.41 -18.96
CA TYR A 6 -35.65 15.67 -19.16
C TYR A 6 -35.45 16.63 -17.98
N PRO A 7 -35.35 17.96 -18.22
CA PRO A 7 -35.34 18.95 -17.15
C PRO A 7 -36.73 19.00 -16.47
N PRO A 8 -36.78 19.30 -15.16
CA PRO A 8 -38.04 19.31 -14.42
C PRO A 8 -38.98 20.42 -14.94
N GLN A 9 -40.18 20.02 -15.38
CA GLN A 9 -41.28 20.94 -15.61
C GLN A 9 -41.79 21.45 -14.27
N GLY A 10 -41.36 22.64 -13.88
CA GLY A 10 -41.81 23.29 -12.64
C GLY A 10 -41.00 24.53 -12.26
N GLY A 11 -40.68 25.40 -13.21
CA GLY A 11 -39.92 26.62 -12.94
C GLY A 11 -40.82 27.81 -12.59
N GLN A 12 -40.69 28.35 -11.37
CA GLN A 12 -41.26 29.65 -10.96
C GLN A 12 -40.58 30.86 -11.64
N TYR A 13 -39.55 30.61 -12.44
CA TYR A 13 -38.69 31.62 -13.06
C TYR A 13 -38.58 31.40 -14.57
N MET A 14 -38.49 32.49 -15.32
CA MET A 14 -38.18 32.47 -16.75
C MET A 14 -36.71 32.08 -17.00
N PRO A 15 -36.33 31.62 -18.20
CA PRO A 15 -34.94 31.28 -18.56
C PRO A 15 -33.91 32.40 -18.36
N ASN A 16 -34.37 33.65 -18.23
CA ASN A 16 -33.56 34.85 -17.93
C ASN A 16 -33.54 35.22 -16.44
N GLY A 17 -34.00 34.33 -15.55
CA GLY A 17 -33.95 34.53 -14.10
C GLY A 17 -34.99 35.48 -13.53
N ARG A 18 -35.93 36.00 -14.34
CA ARG A 18 -37.02 36.85 -13.82
C ARG A 18 -38.20 35.99 -13.33
N PRO A 19 -38.82 36.33 -12.18
CA PRO A 19 -40.06 35.68 -11.74
C PRO A 19 -41.15 35.86 -12.79
N ARG A 20 -41.94 34.81 -13.07
CA ARG A 20 -43.12 34.94 -13.93
C ARG A 20 -44.16 35.85 -13.25
N PRO A 21 -44.75 36.84 -13.96
CA PRO A 21 -45.85 37.64 -13.41
C PRO A 21 -46.99 36.71 -12.98
N GLY A 22 -47.34 36.70 -11.70
CA GLY A 22 -48.36 35.82 -11.11
C GLY A 22 -47.83 34.63 -10.29
N ALA A 23 -46.51 34.46 -10.13
CA ALA A 23 -45.97 33.50 -9.17
C ALA A 23 -46.17 34.03 -7.74
N THR A 24 -46.82 33.23 -6.89
CA THR A 24 -47.05 33.54 -5.48
C THR A 24 -45.71 33.82 -4.78
N GLN A 25 -45.57 35.01 -4.18
CA GLN A 25 -44.45 35.30 -3.29
C GLN A 25 -44.45 34.25 -2.18
N SER A 26 -43.33 33.53 -2.07
CA SER A 26 -43.13 32.54 -1.02
C SER A 26 -43.31 33.23 0.33
N ALA A 27 -44.14 32.64 1.20
CA ALA A 27 -44.36 33.14 2.55
C ALA A 27 -43.01 33.32 3.29
N PRO A 28 -42.81 34.42 4.05
CA PRO A 28 -41.60 34.61 4.84
C PRO A 28 -41.51 33.49 5.89
N GLY A 29 -40.61 32.53 5.66
CA GLY A 29 -40.45 31.34 6.50
C GLY A 29 -40.41 30.00 5.77
N ALA A 30 -40.61 29.96 4.44
CA ALA A 30 -40.42 28.72 3.68
C ALA A 30 -38.93 28.28 3.70
N PRO A 31 -38.60 27.00 3.99
CA PRO A 31 -37.23 26.52 3.94
C PRO A 31 -36.67 26.75 2.54
N SER A 32 -35.56 27.49 2.45
CA SER A 32 -34.81 27.66 1.21
C SER A 32 -34.49 26.27 0.66
N PHE A 33 -35.01 25.92 -0.52
CA PHE A 33 -34.59 24.74 -1.24
C PHE A 33 -33.07 24.84 -1.42
N GLN A 34 -32.34 24.04 -0.63
CA GLN A 34 -30.88 23.97 -0.70
C GLN A 34 -30.50 23.68 -2.14
N GLN A 35 -29.74 24.58 -2.78
CA GLN A 35 -29.21 24.36 -4.12
C GLN A 35 -28.47 23.03 -4.12
N GLN A 36 -28.91 22.09 -4.97
CA GLN A 36 -28.19 20.83 -5.13
C GLN A 36 -26.74 21.15 -5.51
N PRO A 37 -25.74 20.45 -4.91
CA PRO A 37 -24.35 20.69 -5.24
C PRO A 37 -24.14 20.52 -6.75
N ARG A 38 -23.31 21.40 -7.33
CA ARG A 38 -22.99 21.34 -8.75
C ARG A 38 -22.33 19.99 -9.05
N TYR A 39 -22.95 19.20 -9.92
CA TYR A 39 -22.34 17.95 -10.36
C TYR A 39 -21.05 18.23 -11.13
N ILE A 40 -19.96 17.56 -10.74
CA ILE A 40 -18.70 17.54 -11.49
C ILE A 40 -18.39 16.09 -11.85
N ASP A 41 -18.13 15.84 -13.12
CA ASP A 41 -17.61 14.56 -13.58
C ASP A 41 -16.10 14.50 -13.32
N TYR A 42 -15.70 13.70 -12.35
CA TYR A 42 -14.29 13.47 -12.02
C TYR A 42 -13.63 12.41 -12.94
N GLY A 43 -14.42 11.74 -13.78
CA GLY A 43 -14.00 10.65 -14.67
C GLY A 43 -13.68 9.37 -13.90
N ASN A 44 -14.03 8.20 -14.46
CA ASN A 44 -13.62 6.92 -13.86
C ASN A 44 -12.23 6.52 -14.39
N PRO A 45 -11.26 6.13 -13.55
CA PRO A 45 -10.00 5.60 -14.05
C PRO A 45 -10.29 4.32 -14.83
N ARG A 46 -10.00 4.32 -16.14
CA ARG A 46 -10.28 3.18 -17.04
C ARG A 46 -9.71 1.85 -16.53
N ALA A 47 -8.59 1.89 -15.82
CA ALA A 47 -7.94 0.71 -15.25
C ALA A 47 -8.84 -0.04 -14.23
N TYR A 48 -9.69 0.69 -13.51
CA TYR A 48 -10.53 0.21 -12.41
C TYR A 48 -12.03 0.20 -12.74
N ASP A 49 -12.38 0.30 -14.02
CA ASP A 49 -13.77 0.16 -14.43
C ASP A 49 -14.25 -1.27 -14.18
N THR A 50 -15.22 -1.41 -13.28
CA THR A 50 -15.84 -2.69 -12.91
C THR A 50 -17.08 -3.00 -13.74
N SER A 51 -17.39 -2.20 -14.77
CA SER A 51 -18.54 -2.38 -15.67
C SER A 51 -18.52 -3.74 -16.40
N VAL A 52 -17.33 -4.32 -16.61
CA VAL A 52 -17.12 -5.59 -17.32
C VAL A 52 -17.04 -6.79 -16.36
N ARG A 53 -17.95 -6.89 -15.38
CA ARG A 53 -18.07 -8.12 -14.60
C ARG A 53 -18.86 -9.18 -15.38
N PRO A 54 -18.34 -10.40 -15.55
CA PRO A 54 -19.16 -11.53 -15.98
C PRO A 54 -20.00 -11.97 -14.77
N ALA A 55 -21.11 -11.27 -14.51
CA ALA A 55 -22.07 -11.69 -13.49
C ALA A 55 -23.42 -11.94 -14.16
N SER A 56 -23.86 -13.20 -14.18
CA SER A 56 -25.24 -13.54 -14.53
C SER A 56 -26.21 -12.98 -13.46
N GLY A 57 -27.47 -12.79 -13.84
CA GLY A 57 -28.42 -11.87 -13.18
C GLY A 57 -28.59 -11.99 -11.65
N LEU A 58 -28.50 -13.19 -11.07
CA LEU A 58 -28.62 -13.38 -9.61
C LEU A 58 -27.37 -12.91 -8.83
N THR A 59 -26.18 -13.01 -9.44
CA THR A 59 -24.92 -12.49 -8.88
C THR A 59 -24.81 -10.98 -9.08
N ALA A 60 -25.34 -10.43 -10.17
CA ALA A 60 -25.27 -8.98 -10.45
C ALA A 60 -25.94 -8.14 -9.35
N ALA A 61 -27.07 -8.59 -8.79
CA ALA A 61 -27.76 -7.90 -7.70
C ALA A 61 -26.97 -7.94 -6.37
N ARG A 62 -26.28 -9.05 -6.06
CA ARG A 62 -25.44 -9.17 -4.85
C ARG A 62 -24.18 -8.32 -4.91
N PHE A 63 -23.66 -8.07 -6.12
CA PHE A 63 -22.47 -7.25 -6.37
C PHE A 63 -22.80 -5.85 -6.87
N ALA A 64 -24.08 -5.43 -6.80
CA ALA A 64 -24.47 -4.08 -7.14
C ALA A 64 -23.70 -3.08 -6.24
N PRO A 65 -23.17 -1.98 -6.81
CA PRO A 65 -22.55 -0.91 -6.04
C PRO A 65 -23.48 -0.44 -4.92
N ALA A 66 -22.94 -0.30 -3.71
CA ALA A 66 -23.68 0.37 -2.63
C ALA A 66 -24.04 1.80 -3.06
N GLN A 67 -25.32 2.16 -2.98
CA GLN A 67 -25.76 3.53 -3.23
C GLN A 67 -25.26 4.46 -2.12
N ILE A 68 -24.76 5.63 -2.49
CA ILE A 68 -24.38 6.66 -1.51
C ILE A 68 -25.66 7.29 -1.00
N GLN A 69 -25.90 7.16 0.30
CA GLN A 69 -27.03 7.80 0.96
C GLN A 69 -26.73 9.31 1.09
N ARG A 70 -27.68 10.16 0.70
CA ARG A 70 -27.53 11.62 0.87
C ARG A 70 -27.57 11.99 2.36
N PRO A 71 -26.86 13.05 2.77
CA PRO A 71 -26.93 13.50 4.15
C PRO A 71 -28.33 14.07 4.47
N ASP A 72 -28.80 13.84 5.71
CA ASP A 72 -30.12 14.34 6.17
C ASP A 72 -30.19 15.88 6.23
N GLN A 73 -29.03 16.54 6.29
CA GLN A 73 -28.88 18.00 6.18
C GLN A 73 -27.71 18.31 5.23
N ALA A 74 -27.88 19.23 4.28
CA ALA A 74 -26.76 19.62 3.42
C ALA A 74 -25.61 20.19 4.26
N GLN A 75 -24.40 19.71 3.97
CA GLN A 75 -23.20 20.16 4.67
C GLN A 75 -22.94 21.64 4.35
N PRO A 76 -22.55 22.45 5.36
CA PRO A 76 -22.23 23.85 5.14
C PRO A 76 -21.07 23.98 4.14
N GLN A 77 -21.09 25.02 3.30
CA GLN A 77 -19.95 25.33 2.42
C GLN A 77 -18.66 25.44 3.25
N SER A 78 -17.52 25.03 2.68
CA SER A 78 -16.28 24.77 3.41
C SER A 78 -15.88 25.92 4.35
N ALA A 79 -15.07 25.62 5.38
CA ALA A 79 -14.50 26.61 6.30
C ALA A 79 -13.75 27.78 5.63
N TRP A 80 -13.47 27.66 4.33
CA TRP A 80 -12.88 28.70 3.49
C TRP A 80 -13.90 29.76 3.02
N SER A 81 -15.20 29.56 3.24
CA SER A 81 -16.27 30.48 2.90
C SER A 81 -17.35 30.52 4.00
N THR A 82 -17.08 31.31 5.04
CA THR A 82 -18.03 31.97 5.97
C THR A 82 -19.09 31.18 6.79
N GLN A 83 -18.88 31.27 8.12
CA GLN A 83 -19.75 31.62 9.26
C GLN A 83 -21.12 30.93 9.56
N THR A 84 -21.15 30.39 10.81
CA THR A 84 -22.28 29.98 11.70
C THR A 84 -23.03 28.68 11.34
N ARG A 85 -23.20 27.68 12.23
CA ARG A 85 -24.12 27.67 13.40
C ARG A 85 -23.87 26.46 14.35
N ARG A 86 -24.22 26.69 15.64
CA ARG A 86 -24.41 25.86 16.86
C ARG A 86 -23.93 24.39 16.96
N VAL A 87 -23.16 24.16 18.02
CA VAL A 87 -22.67 22.88 18.57
C VAL A 87 -23.81 22.10 19.24
N GLN A 88 -23.87 20.79 19.03
CA GLN A 88 -24.61 19.88 19.91
C GLN A 88 -23.85 18.56 20.07
N GLU A 89 -23.50 18.30 21.34
CA GLU A 89 -23.03 17.06 21.98
C GLU A 89 -22.57 15.91 21.08
N VAL A 90 -21.25 15.83 20.85
CA VAL A 90 -20.63 14.58 20.41
C VAL A 90 -20.32 13.77 21.67
N SER A 91 -21.10 12.70 21.86
CA SER A 91 -20.86 11.73 22.92
C SER A 91 -19.43 11.19 22.80
N GLN A 92 -18.73 11.23 23.93
CA GLN A 92 -17.45 10.56 24.11
C GLN A 92 -17.73 9.05 24.13
N ASN A 93 -17.85 8.44 22.96
CA ASN A 93 -17.73 6.99 22.88
C ASN A 93 -16.26 6.64 23.13
N PRO A 94 -15.92 5.91 24.21
CA PRO A 94 -14.55 5.48 24.44
C PRO A 94 -14.10 4.68 23.21
N THR A 95 -12.95 5.03 22.67
CA THR A 95 -12.31 4.31 21.58
C THR A 95 -12.02 2.88 22.05
N GLN A 96 -12.92 1.95 21.76
CA GLN A 96 -12.64 0.53 21.94
C GLN A 96 -11.46 0.20 21.04
N LEU A 97 -10.31 -0.16 21.63
CA LEU A 97 -9.18 -0.63 20.86
C LEU A 97 -9.65 -1.87 20.09
N PRO A 98 -9.71 -1.82 18.75
CA PRO A 98 -10.26 -2.93 17.99
C PRO A 98 -9.37 -4.15 18.24
N ALA A 99 -9.92 -5.31 18.59
CA ALA A 99 -9.16 -6.53 18.87
C ALA A 99 -8.14 -6.90 17.77
N VAL A 100 -8.42 -6.49 16.53
CA VAL A 100 -7.51 -6.58 15.38
C VAL A 100 -6.17 -5.86 15.61
N SER A 101 -6.17 -4.72 16.31
CA SER A 101 -4.94 -4.00 16.66
C SER A 101 -4.06 -4.78 17.65
N ILE A 102 -4.66 -5.51 18.59
CA ILE A 102 -3.94 -6.35 19.56
C ILE A 102 -3.31 -7.55 18.84
N LEU A 103 -4.09 -8.26 18.02
CA LEU A 103 -3.59 -9.41 17.25
C LEU A 103 -2.43 -9.03 16.33
N VAL A 104 -2.51 -7.88 15.66
CA VAL A 104 -1.43 -7.38 14.81
C VAL A 104 -0.16 -7.12 15.62
N TRP A 105 -0.26 -6.53 16.81
CA TRP A 105 0.92 -6.36 17.68
C TRP A 105 1.47 -7.69 18.19
N ILE A 106 0.61 -8.64 18.56
CA ILE A 106 1.03 -10.00 18.94
C ILE A 106 1.79 -10.66 17.79
N SER A 107 1.27 -10.59 16.55
CA SER A 107 1.95 -11.12 15.37
C SER A 107 3.31 -10.45 15.16
N ALA A 108 3.42 -9.13 15.32
CA ALA A 108 4.70 -8.42 15.23
C ALA A 108 5.69 -8.88 16.30
N ILE A 109 5.24 -9.08 17.54
CA ILE A 109 6.07 -9.57 18.64
C ILE A 109 6.55 -11.00 18.39
N VAL A 110 5.64 -11.90 17.98
CA VAL A 110 5.98 -13.31 17.68
C VAL A 110 7.00 -13.37 16.54
N LEU A 111 6.81 -12.60 15.46
CA LEU A 111 7.76 -12.54 14.36
C LEU A 111 9.09 -11.87 14.77
N GLY A 112 9.06 -10.91 15.70
CA GLY A 112 10.27 -10.35 16.31
C GLY A 112 11.07 -11.40 17.09
N PHE A 113 10.41 -12.22 17.89
CA PHE A 113 11.06 -13.36 18.56
C PHE A 113 11.59 -14.39 17.55
N ALA A 114 10.82 -14.71 16.50
CA ALA A 114 11.29 -15.60 15.43
C ALA A 114 12.55 -15.04 14.75
N LEU A 115 12.61 -13.73 14.50
CA LEU A 115 13.80 -13.08 13.95
C LEU A 115 15.00 -13.21 14.90
N LEU A 116 14.80 -12.98 16.21
CA LEU A 116 15.87 -13.14 17.20
C LEU A 116 16.41 -14.59 17.23
N LEU A 117 15.53 -15.59 17.13
CA LEU A 117 15.94 -16.99 17.06
C LEU A 117 16.73 -17.30 15.78
N VAL A 118 16.28 -16.79 14.63
CA VAL A 118 16.97 -16.97 13.34
C VAL A 118 18.33 -16.30 13.34
N LEU A 119 18.44 -15.06 13.82
CA LEU A 119 19.71 -14.36 13.93
C LEU A 119 20.64 -15.02 14.96
N GLY A 120 20.09 -15.51 16.07
CA GLY A 120 20.82 -16.27 17.07
C GLY A 120 21.34 -17.59 16.51
N TYR A 121 20.55 -18.28 15.68
CA TYR A 121 20.97 -19.50 14.98
C TYR A 121 22.15 -19.21 14.05
N PHE A 122 22.06 -18.23 13.16
CA PHE A 122 23.16 -17.93 12.24
C PHE A 122 24.39 -17.34 12.94
N PHE A 123 24.20 -16.60 14.04
CA PHE A 123 25.30 -16.17 14.90
C PHE A 123 26.03 -17.37 15.49
N LEU A 124 25.28 -18.34 16.04
CA LEU A 124 25.86 -19.56 16.61
C LEU A 124 26.55 -20.39 15.52
N GLU A 125 25.93 -20.54 14.35
CA GLU A 125 26.55 -21.19 13.20
C GLU A 125 27.89 -20.53 12.84
N PHE A 126 27.92 -19.19 12.75
CA PHE A 126 29.15 -18.43 12.49
C PHE A 126 30.21 -18.68 13.57
N VAL A 127 29.86 -18.57 14.86
CA VAL A 127 30.80 -18.79 15.97
C VAL A 127 31.37 -20.20 16.00
N LEU A 128 30.56 -21.20 15.64
CA LEU A 128 30.97 -22.62 15.67
C LEU A 128 31.77 -23.06 14.45
N THR A 129 31.62 -22.39 13.31
CA THR A 129 32.17 -22.85 12.02
C THR A 129 33.21 -21.92 11.42
N ALA A 130 33.19 -20.63 11.76
CA ALA A 130 34.09 -19.63 11.20
C ALA A 130 35.43 -19.58 11.95
N SER A 131 36.49 -19.24 11.23
CA SER A 131 37.81 -18.95 11.78
C SER A 131 37.96 -17.48 12.22
N SER A 132 37.12 -16.58 11.68
CA SER A 132 37.12 -15.17 12.07
C SER A 132 36.59 -14.92 13.48
N SER A 133 37.00 -13.79 14.07
CA SER A 133 36.49 -13.34 15.35
C SER A 133 34.96 -13.13 15.34
N PRO A 134 34.23 -13.59 16.38
CA PRO A 134 32.78 -13.35 16.54
C PRO A 134 32.36 -11.88 16.49
N VAL A 135 33.29 -10.95 16.73
CA VAL A 135 33.03 -9.50 16.68
C VAL A 135 32.61 -9.02 15.29
N TRP A 136 32.91 -9.78 14.23
CA TRP A 136 32.50 -9.42 12.87
C TRP A 136 31.01 -9.61 12.61
N TRP A 137 30.33 -10.48 13.37
CA TRP A 137 28.89 -10.69 13.21
C TRP A 137 28.05 -9.41 13.36
N PRO A 138 28.19 -8.61 14.45
CA PRO A 138 27.47 -7.34 14.54
C PRO A 138 27.88 -6.33 13.46
N VAL A 139 29.11 -6.40 12.92
CA VAL A 139 29.55 -5.53 11.82
C VAL A 139 28.81 -5.88 10.52
N THR A 140 28.73 -7.16 10.16
CA THR A 140 28.01 -7.59 8.96
C THR A 140 26.50 -7.36 9.10
N ALA A 141 25.92 -7.59 10.29
CA ALA A 141 24.54 -7.25 10.61
C ALA A 141 24.25 -5.75 10.51
N PHE A 142 25.17 -4.90 10.99
CA PHE A 142 25.04 -3.46 10.84
C PHE A 142 25.04 -3.03 9.37
N LEU A 143 25.98 -3.55 8.56
CA LEU A 143 26.05 -3.24 7.13
C LEU A 143 24.78 -3.69 6.38
N ALA A 144 24.29 -4.90 6.65
CA ALA A 144 23.03 -5.37 6.08
C ALA A 144 21.84 -4.49 6.52
N GLY A 145 21.86 -4.02 7.77
CA GLY A 145 20.87 -3.11 8.34
C GLY A 145 20.79 -1.78 7.61
N ILE A 146 21.92 -1.22 7.14
CA ILE A 146 21.93 0.02 6.36
C ILE A 146 21.07 -0.13 5.10
N SER A 147 21.25 -1.22 4.35
CA SER A 147 20.48 -1.49 3.13
C SER A 147 18.98 -1.57 3.42
N LEU A 148 18.59 -2.31 4.47
CA LEU A 148 17.19 -2.39 4.91
C LEU A 148 16.62 -1.03 5.31
N LEU A 149 17.38 -0.20 6.03
CA LEU A 149 16.94 1.12 6.47
C LEU A 149 16.67 2.05 5.28
N VAL A 150 17.49 2.00 4.22
CA VAL A 150 17.25 2.79 3.01
C VAL A 150 15.96 2.32 2.31
N ILE A 151 15.77 1.01 2.14
CA ILE A 151 14.53 0.47 1.54
C ILE A 151 13.31 0.89 2.37
N ALA A 152 13.38 0.72 3.69
CA ALA A 152 12.31 1.10 4.61
C ALA A 152 12.02 2.61 4.55
N LEU A 153 13.04 3.45 4.43
CA LEU A 153 12.88 4.90 4.27
C LEU A 153 12.18 5.24 2.96
N VAL A 154 12.58 4.64 1.83
CA VAL A 154 11.92 4.88 0.53
C VAL A 154 10.45 4.45 0.60
N MET A 155 10.16 3.29 1.20
CA MET A 155 8.77 2.82 1.36
C MET A 155 7.96 3.72 2.31
N PHE A 156 8.54 4.16 3.42
CA PHE A 156 7.89 5.08 4.36
C PHE A 156 7.59 6.44 3.70
N LEU A 157 8.46 6.92 2.81
CA LEU A 157 8.23 8.14 2.04
C LEU A 157 7.12 7.94 0.98
N ALA A 158 7.06 6.77 0.35
CA ALA A 158 6.00 6.41 -0.59
C ALA A 158 4.63 6.29 0.08
N ASP A 159 4.60 5.78 1.31
CA ASP A 159 3.39 5.53 2.11
C ASP A 159 2.78 6.80 2.77
N ARG A 160 3.29 7.98 2.44
CA ARG A 160 2.92 9.21 3.16
C ARG A 160 1.46 9.65 2.97
N TRP A 161 0.77 9.10 1.96
CA TRP A 161 -0.59 9.50 1.61
C TRP A 161 -1.67 8.80 2.43
N ASP A 162 -1.60 7.48 2.48
CA ASP A 162 -2.47 6.61 3.27
C ASP A 162 -1.60 5.74 4.18
N PRO A 163 -1.07 6.32 5.28
CA PRO A 163 -0.04 5.67 6.07
C PRO A 163 -0.56 4.38 6.70
N GLN A 164 0.15 3.30 6.37
CA GLN A 164 -0.07 1.98 6.91
C GLN A 164 0.23 1.96 8.42
N PRO A 165 -0.49 1.14 9.20
CA PRO A 165 -0.15 0.88 10.59
C PRO A 165 1.30 0.37 10.70
N PHE A 166 2.11 1.06 11.51
CA PHE A 166 3.50 0.71 11.74
C PHE A 166 3.75 -0.78 12.07
N PRO A 167 2.91 -1.46 12.88
CA PRO A 167 3.08 -2.90 13.12
C PRO A 167 3.00 -3.78 11.88
N LEU A 168 2.22 -3.41 10.86
CA LEU A 168 2.13 -4.18 9.62
C LEU A 168 3.42 -4.06 8.81
N LEU A 169 4.05 -2.88 8.83
CA LEU A 169 5.37 -2.68 8.24
C LEU A 169 6.43 -3.54 8.94
N LEU A 170 6.37 -3.63 10.28
CA LEU A 170 7.24 -4.54 11.04
C LEU A 170 7.00 -6.01 10.70
N ILE A 171 5.73 -6.44 10.61
CA ILE A 171 5.38 -7.81 10.20
C ILE A 171 5.95 -8.12 8.82
N ALA A 172 5.86 -7.20 7.87
CA ALA A 172 6.43 -7.37 6.53
C ALA A 172 7.94 -7.61 6.58
N VAL A 173 8.67 -6.74 7.28
CA VAL A 173 10.13 -6.86 7.45
C VAL A 173 10.49 -8.16 8.18
N PHE A 174 9.84 -8.46 9.30
CA PHE A 174 10.15 -9.64 10.11
C PHE A 174 9.76 -10.95 9.41
N TRP A 175 8.69 -10.97 8.63
CA TRP A 175 8.36 -12.12 7.79
C TRP A 175 9.50 -12.41 6.80
N GLY A 176 9.96 -11.37 6.10
CA GLY A 176 11.08 -11.47 5.16
C GLY A 176 12.36 -11.97 5.85
N ALA A 177 12.73 -11.31 6.94
CA ALA A 177 13.99 -11.54 7.65
C ALA A 177 14.04 -12.86 8.42
N ALA A 178 12.92 -13.31 8.97
CA ALA A 178 12.87 -14.55 9.73
C ALA A 178 12.35 -15.71 8.87
N ILE A 179 11.05 -15.69 8.55
CA ILE A 179 10.36 -16.86 7.99
C ILE A 179 10.83 -17.14 6.56
N ALA A 180 10.83 -16.13 5.69
CA ALA A 180 11.18 -16.31 4.30
C ALA A 180 12.67 -16.62 4.13
N ALA A 181 13.56 -15.87 4.78
CA ALA A 181 15.00 -16.11 4.72
C ALA A 181 15.41 -17.48 5.28
N PHE A 182 14.95 -17.81 6.49
CA PHE A 182 15.31 -19.07 7.13
C PHE A 182 14.70 -20.29 6.42
N GLY A 183 13.43 -20.21 6.03
CA GLY A 183 12.77 -21.28 5.27
C GLY A 183 13.45 -21.51 3.91
N SER A 184 13.78 -20.42 3.20
CA SER A 184 14.46 -20.53 1.91
C SER A 184 15.89 -21.04 2.04
N TYR A 185 16.63 -20.65 3.08
CA TYR A 185 17.97 -21.16 3.36
C TYR A 185 17.99 -22.70 3.40
N TRP A 186 17.10 -23.29 4.20
CA TRP A 186 17.04 -24.75 4.33
C TRP A 186 16.51 -25.43 3.08
N ILE A 187 15.41 -24.94 2.49
CA ILE A 187 14.82 -25.57 1.30
C ILE A 187 15.78 -25.48 0.11
N ASN A 188 16.46 -24.35 -0.11
CA ASN A 188 17.44 -24.22 -1.19
C ASN A 188 18.66 -25.12 -0.97
N SER A 189 19.12 -25.26 0.28
CA SER A 189 20.23 -26.16 0.62
C SER A 189 19.87 -27.62 0.33
N LEU A 190 18.67 -28.05 0.73
CA LEU A 190 18.15 -29.39 0.46
C LEU A 190 17.95 -29.63 -1.04
N ASN A 191 17.37 -28.67 -1.76
CA ASN A 191 17.16 -28.79 -3.21
C ASN A 191 18.49 -28.89 -3.96
N SER A 192 19.49 -28.09 -3.57
CA SER A 192 20.83 -28.15 -4.18
C SER A 192 21.47 -29.52 -3.93
N LEU A 193 21.37 -30.04 -2.71
CA LEU A 193 21.85 -31.38 -2.36
C LEU A 193 21.14 -32.48 -3.17
N LEU A 194 19.81 -32.40 -3.32
CA LEU A 194 19.04 -33.35 -4.12
C LEU A 194 19.44 -33.33 -5.59
N VAL A 195 19.66 -32.14 -6.17
CA VAL A 195 20.15 -32.02 -7.55
C VAL A 195 21.47 -32.78 -7.70
N TYR A 196 22.39 -32.61 -6.76
CA TYR A 196 23.66 -33.33 -6.80
C TYR A 196 23.50 -34.84 -6.62
N MET A 197 22.65 -35.28 -5.69
CA MET A 197 22.39 -36.71 -5.48
C MET A 197 21.80 -37.39 -6.72
N VAL A 198 20.95 -36.68 -7.49
CA VAL A 198 20.31 -37.20 -8.70
C VAL A 198 21.22 -37.13 -9.91
N THR A 199 22.02 -36.07 -10.05
CA THR A 199 22.82 -35.81 -11.26
C THR A 199 24.29 -36.21 -11.14
N GLY A 200 24.81 -36.34 -9.92
CA GLY A 200 26.25 -36.48 -9.64
C GLY A 200 27.09 -35.27 -10.05
N SER A 201 26.48 -34.13 -10.38
CA SER A 201 27.16 -32.99 -11.01
C SER A 201 27.14 -31.75 -10.14
N GLU A 202 28.33 -31.30 -9.72
CA GLU A 202 28.51 -30.01 -9.02
C GLU A 202 28.14 -28.82 -9.91
N ALA A 203 28.36 -28.93 -11.23
CA ALA A 203 27.96 -27.91 -12.19
C ALA A 203 26.42 -27.79 -12.27
N ALA A 204 25.71 -28.94 -12.24
CA ALA A 204 24.25 -28.93 -12.20
C ALA A 204 23.72 -28.34 -10.88
N MET A 205 24.36 -28.68 -9.74
CA MET A 205 24.02 -28.11 -8.43
C MET A 205 24.21 -26.58 -8.43
N SER A 206 25.38 -26.10 -8.83
CA SER A 206 25.76 -24.67 -8.80
C SER A 206 24.97 -23.82 -9.80
N PHE A 207 24.37 -24.44 -10.83
CA PHE A 207 23.41 -23.79 -11.70
C PHE A 207 21.98 -23.84 -11.15
N ALA A 208 21.45 -25.05 -10.91
CA ALA A 208 20.04 -25.24 -10.58
C ALA A 208 19.67 -24.66 -9.20
N GLY A 209 20.57 -24.71 -8.22
CA GLY A 209 20.33 -24.13 -6.89
C GLY A 209 20.07 -22.62 -6.98
N PRO A 210 21.06 -21.81 -7.40
CA PRO A 210 20.89 -20.35 -7.48
C PRO A 210 19.96 -19.88 -8.60
N VAL A 211 19.95 -20.51 -9.78
CA VAL A 211 19.21 -19.98 -10.94
C VAL A 211 17.75 -20.45 -10.97
N ILE A 212 17.43 -21.61 -10.40
CA ILE A 212 16.09 -22.20 -10.47
C ILE A 212 15.47 -22.31 -9.08
N SER A 213 16.11 -23.02 -8.14
CA SER A 213 15.54 -23.26 -6.81
C SER A 213 15.36 -21.96 -6.04
N ALA A 214 16.40 -21.13 -5.98
CA ALA A 214 16.36 -19.90 -5.19
C ALA A 214 15.23 -18.96 -5.62
N PRO A 215 15.06 -18.59 -6.91
CA PRO A 215 13.92 -17.79 -7.33
C PRO A 215 12.56 -18.43 -7.00
N LEU A 216 12.40 -19.73 -7.23
CA LEU A 216 11.14 -20.42 -6.97
C LEU A 216 10.79 -20.44 -5.48
N VAL A 217 11.74 -20.83 -4.63
CA VAL A 217 11.53 -20.99 -3.20
C VAL A 217 11.43 -19.64 -2.51
N GLU A 218 12.36 -18.73 -2.81
CA GLU A 218 12.43 -17.45 -2.12
C GLU A 218 11.28 -16.54 -2.47
N GLU A 219 10.94 -16.39 -3.76
CA GLU A 219 9.84 -15.50 -4.13
C GLU A 219 8.50 -16.09 -3.68
N THR A 220 8.36 -17.42 -3.60
CA THR A 220 7.17 -18.06 -3.01
C THR A 220 7.07 -17.80 -1.51
N THR A 221 8.15 -17.98 -0.74
CA THR A 221 8.12 -17.76 0.73
C THR A 221 7.95 -16.29 1.09
N LYS A 222 8.57 -15.37 0.34
CA LYS A 222 8.34 -13.92 0.44
C LYS A 222 6.89 -13.59 0.08
N GLY A 223 6.41 -14.08 -1.06
CA GLY A 223 5.04 -13.88 -1.52
C GLY A 223 3.97 -14.42 -0.56
N ALA A 224 4.24 -15.52 0.15
CA ALA A 224 3.34 -16.04 1.18
C ALA A 224 3.11 -15.01 2.30
N GLY A 225 4.14 -14.25 2.69
CA GLY A 225 3.99 -13.16 3.67
C GLY A 225 3.08 -12.05 3.17
N LEU A 226 3.15 -11.73 1.88
CA LEU A 226 2.26 -10.78 1.24
C LEU A 226 0.81 -11.27 1.29
N LEU A 227 0.55 -12.56 1.03
CA LEU A 227 -0.79 -13.13 1.17
C LEU A 227 -1.31 -13.10 2.60
N VAL A 228 -0.44 -13.42 3.57
CA VAL A 228 -0.79 -13.33 5.00
C VAL A 228 -1.19 -11.89 5.35
N LEU A 229 -0.43 -10.89 4.91
CA LEU A 229 -0.76 -9.48 5.12
C LEU A 229 -2.06 -9.07 4.42
N MET A 230 -2.27 -9.49 3.18
CA MET A 230 -3.52 -9.25 2.46
C MET A 230 -4.73 -9.84 3.21
N LEU A 231 -4.57 -11.02 3.82
CA LEU A 231 -5.64 -11.70 4.55
C LEU A 231 -5.88 -11.16 5.97
N LEU A 232 -4.81 -10.85 6.69
CA LEU A 232 -4.84 -10.35 8.08
C LEU A 232 -5.21 -8.87 8.13
N ALA A 233 -4.68 -8.09 7.19
CA ALA A 233 -4.81 -6.65 7.11
C ALA A 233 -5.60 -6.23 5.87
N ARG A 234 -6.70 -6.95 5.55
CA ARG A 234 -7.55 -6.66 4.37
C ARG A 234 -7.87 -5.19 4.20
N ARG A 235 -8.20 -4.48 5.30
CA ARG A 235 -8.51 -3.05 5.29
C ARG A 235 -7.36 -2.17 4.77
N TYR A 236 -6.13 -2.63 4.89
CA TYR A 236 -4.88 -1.92 4.62
C TYR A 236 -4.20 -2.39 3.34
N PHE A 237 -4.77 -3.40 2.67
CA PHE A 237 -4.32 -3.91 1.38
C PHE A 237 -5.40 -3.60 0.34
N ASN A 238 -5.35 -2.38 -0.20
CA ASN A 238 -6.39 -1.81 -1.07
C ASN A 238 -5.92 -1.55 -2.49
N GLY A 239 -4.63 -1.73 -2.79
CA GLY A 239 -4.18 -1.76 -4.17
C GLY A 239 -2.69 -1.95 -4.43
N PRO A 240 -2.25 -1.60 -5.65
CA PRO A 240 -0.89 -1.90 -6.12
C PRO A 240 0.20 -1.19 -5.33
N LEU A 241 -0.03 0.03 -4.84
CA LEU A 241 0.94 0.75 -4.01
C LEU A 241 1.17 0.04 -2.66
N ASP A 242 0.10 -0.38 -1.98
CA ASP A 242 0.20 -1.14 -0.73
C ASP A 242 0.94 -2.46 -0.94
N GLY A 243 0.58 -3.18 -2.02
CA GLY A 243 1.25 -4.41 -2.42
C GLY A 243 2.74 -4.20 -2.70
N LEU A 244 3.10 -3.10 -3.38
CA LEU A 244 4.49 -2.72 -3.61
C LEU A 244 5.22 -2.48 -2.29
N ILE A 245 4.63 -1.71 -1.37
CA ILE A 245 5.23 -1.36 -0.07
C ILE A 245 5.47 -2.62 0.76
N TYR A 246 4.45 -3.44 0.96
CA TYR A 246 4.57 -4.68 1.73
C TYR A 246 5.54 -5.67 1.07
N GLY A 247 5.45 -5.85 -0.26
CA GLY A 247 6.37 -6.72 -0.99
C GLY A 247 7.82 -6.25 -0.88
N SER A 248 8.07 -4.94 -1.01
CA SER A 248 9.40 -4.36 -0.89
C SER A 248 9.99 -4.52 0.51
N LEU A 249 9.17 -4.36 1.56
CA LEU A 249 9.61 -4.54 2.94
C LEU A 249 9.88 -6.01 3.28
N ILE A 250 9.08 -6.94 2.76
CA ILE A 250 9.37 -8.38 2.86
C ILE A 250 10.69 -8.70 2.14
N GLY A 251 10.85 -8.22 0.91
CA GLY A 251 12.09 -8.41 0.15
C GLY A 251 13.31 -7.79 0.84
N GLY A 252 13.16 -6.61 1.43
CA GLY A 252 14.20 -5.94 2.20
C GLY A 252 14.57 -6.68 3.49
N GLY A 253 13.58 -7.19 4.22
CA GLY A 253 13.81 -8.03 5.39
C GLY A 253 14.53 -9.32 5.02
N PHE A 254 14.14 -9.96 3.92
CA PHE A 254 14.85 -11.13 3.41
C PHE A 254 16.32 -10.80 3.08
N ALA A 255 16.53 -9.71 2.34
CA ALA A 255 17.86 -9.25 1.96
C ALA A 255 18.74 -8.94 3.18
N PHE A 256 18.16 -8.46 4.28
CA PHE A 256 18.88 -8.22 5.53
C PHE A 256 19.54 -9.51 6.05
N THR A 257 18.76 -10.57 6.29
CA THR A 257 19.29 -11.83 6.80
C THR A 257 20.22 -12.50 5.78
N GLU A 258 19.85 -12.46 4.51
CA GLU A 258 20.66 -13.06 3.45
C GLU A 258 22.03 -12.37 3.32
N ASN A 259 22.07 -11.04 3.33
CA ASN A 259 23.32 -10.29 3.22
C ASN A 259 24.25 -10.55 4.41
N ILE A 260 23.74 -10.79 5.62
CA ILE A 260 24.57 -11.19 6.76
C ILE A 260 25.32 -12.49 6.43
N ILE A 261 24.61 -13.50 5.93
CA ILE A 261 25.18 -14.80 5.56
C ILE A 261 26.23 -14.64 4.45
N TYR A 262 25.96 -13.81 3.44
CA TYR A 262 26.95 -13.54 2.38
C TYR A 262 28.17 -12.78 2.89
N TYR A 263 27.99 -11.80 3.78
CA TYR A 263 29.09 -11.03 4.33
C TYR A 263 29.97 -11.85 5.27
N THR A 264 29.41 -12.76 6.06
CA THR A 264 30.21 -13.65 6.90
C THR A 264 30.94 -14.70 6.08
N ARG A 265 30.36 -15.20 4.98
CA ARG A 265 31.06 -16.10 4.05
C ARG A 265 32.25 -15.42 3.37
N ILE A 266 32.04 -14.24 2.78
CA ILE A 266 33.14 -13.53 2.09
C ILE A 266 34.22 -13.02 3.05
N LEU A 267 33.88 -12.84 4.33
CA LEU A 267 34.86 -12.50 5.37
C LEU A 267 35.88 -13.64 5.54
N GLU A 268 35.43 -14.90 5.53
CA GLU A 268 36.33 -16.06 5.63
C GLU A 268 37.22 -16.18 4.38
N GLU A 269 36.67 -15.86 3.20
CA GLU A 269 37.37 -16.01 1.92
C GLU A 269 38.34 -14.86 1.62
N ALA A 270 37.98 -13.63 1.97
CA ALA A 270 38.65 -12.41 1.50
C ALA A 270 38.79 -11.32 2.57
N GLY A 271 38.52 -11.63 3.84
CA GLY A 271 38.67 -10.72 4.98
C GLY A 271 37.76 -9.49 4.90
N GLY A 272 38.04 -8.49 5.74
CA GLY A 272 37.23 -7.27 5.82
C GLY A 272 37.17 -6.48 4.51
N ALA A 273 38.20 -6.56 3.66
CA ALA A 273 38.18 -5.95 2.33
C ALA A 273 37.13 -6.61 1.41
N GLY A 274 37.05 -7.95 1.45
CA GLY A 274 36.00 -8.70 0.75
C GLY A 274 34.60 -8.31 1.21
N VAL A 275 34.39 -8.16 2.53
CA VAL A 275 33.12 -7.69 3.10
C VAL A 275 32.75 -6.31 2.57
N LEU A 276 33.69 -5.36 2.53
CA LEU A 276 33.43 -4.01 2.04
C LEU A 276 33.07 -4.01 0.54
N ILE A 277 33.81 -4.74 -0.28
CA ILE A 277 33.52 -4.86 -1.72
C ILE A 277 32.14 -5.48 -1.93
N LEU A 278 31.85 -6.57 -1.22
CA LEU A 278 30.57 -7.26 -1.35
C LEU A 278 29.40 -6.41 -0.81
N PHE A 279 29.63 -5.61 0.23
CA PHE A 279 28.66 -4.62 0.71
C PHE A 279 28.36 -3.56 -0.36
N ILE A 280 29.38 -3.03 -1.04
CA ILE A 280 29.16 -2.07 -2.14
C ILE A 280 28.35 -2.74 -3.26
N MET A 281 28.77 -3.94 -3.69
CA MET A 281 28.14 -4.65 -4.81
C MET A 281 26.70 -5.10 -4.48
N ARG A 282 26.48 -5.71 -3.32
CA ARG A 282 25.16 -6.26 -2.92
C ARG A 282 24.31 -5.25 -2.16
N GLY A 283 24.89 -4.57 -1.18
CA GLY A 283 24.16 -3.68 -0.24
C GLY A 283 23.89 -2.28 -0.79
N VAL A 284 24.69 -1.78 -1.74
CA VAL A 284 24.54 -0.45 -2.34
C VAL A 284 24.08 -0.53 -3.79
N LEU A 285 24.86 -1.17 -4.66
CA LEU A 285 24.57 -1.24 -6.09
C LEU A 285 23.37 -2.16 -6.41
N ASN A 286 23.05 -3.09 -5.51
CA ASN A 286 21.90 -3.98 -5.60
C ASN A 286 20.91 -3.80 -4.44
N ILE A 287 20.78 -2.59 -3.93
CA ILE A 287 19.96 -2.34 -2.74
C ILE A 287 18.48 -2.71 -2.94
N PHE A 288 17.93 -2.53 -4.14
CA PHE A 288 16.51 -2.80 -4.40
C PHE A 288 16.23 -4.20 -4.96
N GLY A 289 17.21 -5.08 -5.14
CA GLY A 289 17.03 -6.36 -5.85
C GLY A 289 15.84 -7.18 -5.34
N HIS A 290 15.92 -7.68 -4.11
CA HIS A 290 14.84 -8.45 -3.51
C HIS A 290 13.55 -7.64 -3.30
N ALA A 291 13.67 -6.33 -3.05
CA ALA A 291 12.51 -5.47 -2.93
C ALA A 291 11.71 -5.45 -4.24
N ILE A 292 12.38 -5.34 -5.39
CA ILE A 292 11.77 -5.33 -6.72
C ILE A 292 11.10 -6.67 -7.02
N TYR A 293 11.79 -7.79 -6.78
CA TYR A 293 11.28 -9.12 -7.13
C TYR A 293 9.94 -9.40 -6.42
N THR A 294 9.89 -9.16 -5.11
CA THR A 294 8.67 -9.38 -4.32
C THR A 294 7.63 -8.27 -4.56
N ALA A 295 8.05 -7.03 -4.84
CA ALA A 295 7.14 -5.96 -5.21
C ALA A 295 6.37 -6.25 -6.51
N CYS A 296 6.96 -6.96 -7.48
CA CYS A 296 6.23 -7.39 -8.68
C CYS A 296 4.98 -8.21 -8.31
N THR A 297 5.13 -9.20 -7.43
CA THR A 297 3.99 -9.97 -6.91
C THR A 297 3.01 -9.08 -6.15
N GLY A 298 3.53 -8.21 -5.29
CA GLY A 298 2.78 -7.20 -4.56
C GLY A 298 1.85 -6.35 -5.43
N VAL A 299 2.42 -5.73 -6.47
CA VAL A 299 1.71 -4.85 -7.40
C VAL A 299 0.59 -5.61 -8.13
N ILE A 300 0.85 -6.82 -8.62
CA ILE A 300 -0.14 -7.60 -9.37
C ILE A 300 -1.28 -8.05 -8.46
N VAL A 301 -0.97 -8.60 -7.28
CA VAL A 301 -1.98 -8.99 -6.29
C VAL A 301 -2.79 -7.78 -5.83
N GLY A 302 -2.12 -6.65 -5.56
CA GLY A 302 -2.76 -5.38 -5.19
C GLY A 302 -3.71 -4.86 -6.26
N PHE A 303 -3.25 -4.82 -7.51
CA PHE A 303 -4.06 -4.38 -8.65
C PHE A 303 -5.33 -5.24 -8.82
N VAL A 304 -5.17 -6.56 -8.78
CA VAL A 304 -6.29 -7.51 -8.90
C VAL A 304 -7.24 -7.41 -7.72
N THR A 305 -6.72 -7.28 -6.50
CA THR A 305 -7.53 -7.10 -5.29
C THR A 305 -8.37 -5.84 -5.36
N ARG A 306 -7.79 -4.73 -5.81
CA ARG A 306 -8.49 -3.45 -6.01
C ARG A 306 -9.61 -3.52 -7.04
N LYS A 307 -9.38 -4.27 -8.12
CA LYS A 307 -10.27 -4.30 -9.28
C LYS A 307 -11.39 -5.34 -9.13
N TRP A 308 -11.06 -6.53 -8.66
CA TRP A 308 -11.95 -7.69 -8.66
C TRP A 308 -12.15 -8.32 -7.28
N GLY A 309 -11.59 -7.72 -6.23
CA GLY A 309 -11.79 -8.13 -4.86
C GLY A 309 -10.78 -9.15 -4.35
N THR A 310 -10.86 -9.43 -3.05
CA THR A 310 -9.83 -10.19 -2.30
C THR A 310 -9.68 -11.64 -2.79
N ILE A 311 -10.76 -12.29 -3.21
CA ILE A 311 -10.73 -13.68 -3.69
C ILE A 311 -9.91 -13.77 -4.99
N MET A 312 -10.13 -12.84 -5.93
CA MET A 312 -9.33 -12.80 -7.15
C MET A 312 -7.87 -12.46 -6.86
N GLY A 313 -7.61 -11.64 -5.82
CA GLY A 313 -6.28 -11.38 -5.31
C GLY A 313 -5.54 -12.66 -4.87
N LEU A 314 -6.23 -13.58 -4.21
CA LEU A 314 -5.67 -14.89 -3.84
C LEU A 314 -5.42 -15.77 -5.07
N LEU A 315 -6.37 -15.82 -6.01
CA LEU A 315 -6.26 -16.68 -7.19
C LEU A 315 -5.15 -16.22 -8.14
N VAL A 316 -4.88 -14.92 -8.22
CA VAL A 316 -3.78 -14.40 -9.06
C VAL A 316 -2.40 -14.61 -8.43
N PHE A 317 -2.29 -15.11 -7.20
CA PHE A 317 -1.00 -15.22 -6.51
C PHE A 317 0.06 -15.99 -7.31
N ILE A 318 -0.30 -17.17 -7.84
CA ILE A 318 0.63 -18.02 -8.58
C ILE A 318 1.17 -17.31 -9.84
N PRO A 319 0.34 -16.76 -10.75
CA PRO A 319 0.88 -16.01 -11.89
C PRO A 319 1.56 -14.69 -11.48
N ALA A 320 1.22 -14.10 -10.33
CA ALA A 320 1.88 -12.90 -9.82
C ALA A 320 3.32 -13.13 -9.34
N LEU A 321 3.70 -14.38 -9.03
CA LEU A 321 5.09 -14.74 -8.67
C LEU A 321 6.03 -14.70 -9.88
N ILE A 322 5.52 -15.02 -11.07
CA ILE A 322 6.32 -15.27 -12.27
C ILE A 322 7.27 -14.10 -12.61
N PRO A 323 6.84 -12.83 -12.65
CA PRO A 323 7.74 -11.73 -13.03
C PRO A 323 8.90 -11.55 -12.04
N GLY A 324 8.62 -11.69 -10.74
CA GLY A 324 9.65 -11.61 -9.70
C GLY A 324 10.65 -12.76 -9.81
N MET A 325 10.14 -13.99 -9.99
CA MET A 325 10.96 -15.19 -10.18
C MET A 325 11.86 -15.10 -11.41
N LEU A 326 11.34 -14.61 -12.54
CA LEU A 326 12.12 -14.45 -13.77
C LEU A 326 13.20 -13.39 -13.63
N LEU A 327 12.89 -12.24 -13.02
CA LEU A 327 13.89 -11.19 -12.76
C LEU A 327 14.98 -11.67 -11.79
N HIS A 328 14.60 -12.44 -10.78
CA HIS A 328 15.54 -13.03 -9.82
C HIS A 328 16.41 -14.11 -10.49
N ALA A 329 15.82 -15.02 -11.26
CA ALA A 329 16.54 -16.04 -12.02
C ALA A 329 17.51 -15.42 -13.03
N ALA A 330 17.08 -14.39 -13.77
CA ALA A 330 17.93 -13.67 -14.71
C ALA A 330 19.13 -13.00 -14.01
N TRP A 331 18.93 -12.45 -12.82
CA TRP A 331 20.03 -11.92 -12.01
C TRP A 331 21.01 -13.02 -11.59
N ASN A 332 20.52 -14.12 -11.02
CA ASN A 332 21.39 -15.20 -10.56
C ASN A 332 22.14 -15.86 -11.73
N PHE A 333 21.46 -16.02 -12.86
CA PHE A 333 22.07 -16.52 -14.10
C PHE A 333 23.21 -15.62 -14.57
N THR A 334 22.95 -14.30 -14.71
CA THR A 334 23.97 -13.35 -15.17
C THR A 334 25.14 -13.22 -14.20
N ALA A 335 24.89 -13.27 -12.89
CA ALA A 335 25.94 -13.30 -11.87
C ALA A 335 26.79 -14.59 -11.95
N GLY A 336 26.17 -15.72 -12.29
CA GLY A 336 26.84 -17.01 -12.44
C GLY A 336 27.65 -17.18 -13.73
N LEU A 337 27.32 -16.45 -14.81
CA LEU A 337 28.09 -16.48 -16.07
C LEU A 337 29.53 -15.96 -15.91
N GLY A 338 29.78 -15.12 -14.90
CA GLY A 338 31.03 -14.39 -14.80
C GLY A 338 31.25 -13.47 -16.01
N GLY A 339 32.51 -13.28 -16.39
CA GLY A 339 32.91 -12.32 -17.41
C GLY A 339 33.49 -11.08 -16.75
N GLY A 340 34.69 -10.68 -17.20
CA GLY A 340 35.49 -9.63 -16.57
C GLY A 340 34.81 -8.27 -16.47
N MET A 341 35.59 -7.21 -16.27
CA MET A 341 35.08 -5.89 -15.92
C MET A 341 33.91 -5.40 -16.82
N ALA A 342 33.95 -5.64 -18.13
CA ALA A 342 32.89 -5.26 -19.06
C ALA A 342 31.52 -5.89 -18.74
N MET A 343 31.47 -7.21 -18.48
CA MET A 343 30.22 -7.90 -18.15
C MET A 343 29.70 -7.48 -16.77
N THR A 344 30.62 -7.28 -15.81
CA THR A 344 30.27 -6.75 -14.48
C THR A 344 29.63 -5.36 -14.60
N VAL A 345 30.21 -4.45 -15.38
CA VAL A 345 29.66 -3.11 -15.62
C VAL A 345 28.30 -3.18 -16.29
N LEU A 346 28.12 -4.04 -17.30
CA LEU A 346 26.84 -4.23 -17.98
C LEU A 346 25.76 -4.74 -17.02
N MET A 347 26.09 -5.72 -16.18
CA MET A 347 25.18 -6.33 -15.21
C MET A 347 24.69 -5.30 -14.17
N TYR A 348 25.61 -4.57 -13.53
CA TYR A 348 25.25 -3.54 -12.55
C TYR A 348 24.61 -2.32 -13.20
N GLY A 349 25.01 -1.94 -14.42
CA GLY A 349 24.36 -0.90 -15.20
C GLY A 349 22.89 -1.22 -15.50
N THR A 350 22.61 -2.46 -15.92
CA THR A 350 21.24 -2.95 -16.14
C THR A 350 20.42 -2.89 -14.84
N LYS A 351 21.02 -3.29 -13.71
CA LYS A 351 20.36 -3.23 -12.41
C LYS A 351 20.06 -1.80 -11.94
N MET A 352 20.94 -0.84 -12.24
CA MET A 352 20.69 0.57 -11.98
C MET A 352 19.49 1.08 -12.79
N VAL A 353 19.38 0.70 -14.06
CA VAL A 353 18.22 1.03 -14.89
C VAL A 353 16.93 0.42 -14.33
N VAL A 354 16.95 -0.86 -13.95
CA VAL A 354 15.79 -1.53 -13.34
C VAL A 354 15.38 -0.87 -12.02
N SER A 355 16.35 -0.49 -11.19
CA SER A 355 16.11 0.24 -9.93
C SER A 355 15.52 1.64 -10.19
N PHE A 356 15.99 2.33 -11.22
CA PHE A 356 15.44 3.62 -11.62
C PHE A 356 13.98 3.49 -12.11
N ILE A 357 13.69 2.48 -12.95
CA ILE A 357 12.32 2.17 -13.38
C ILE A 357 11.43 1.87 -12.17
N PHE A 358 11.93 1.11 -11.19
CA PHE A 358 11.20 0.81 -9.97
C PHE A 358 10.81 2.09 -9.19
N LEU A 359 11.73 3.05 -9.05
CA LEU A 359 11.43 4.35 -8.43
C LEU A 359 10.38 5.15 -9.23
N LEU A 360 10.44 5.11 -10.56
CA LEU A 360 9.41 5.72 -11.41
C LEU A 360 8.04 5.05 -11.24
N VAL A 361 8.01 3.72 -11.10
CA VAL A 361 6.77 2.96 -10.83
C VAL A 361 6.18 3.38 -9.48
N ILE A 362 7.00 3.56 -8.43
CA ILE A 362 6.52 4.07 -7.13
C ILE A 362 5.84 5.43 -7.32
N ILE A 363 6.48 6.36 -8.02
CA ILE A 363 5.93 7.70 -8.29
C ILE A 363 4.61 7.60 -9.08
N ALA A 364 4.57 6.76 -10.11
CA ALA A 364 3.37 6.54 -10.91
C ALA A 364 2.22 5.97 -10.08
N LEU A 365 2.48 5.01 -9.18
CA LEU A 365 1.48 4.42 -8.29
C LEU A 365 0.98 5.42 -7.25
N ILE A 366 1.85 6.28 -6.70
CA ILE A 366 1.44 7.38 -5.79
C ILE A 366 0.49 8.34 -6.52
N TRP A 367 0.79 8.67 -7.79
CA TRP A 367 -0.07 9.55 -8.57
C TRP A 367 -1.42 8.90 -8.90
N ASP A 368 -1.41 7.62 -9.28
CA ASP A 368 -2.64 6.86 -9.50
C ASP A 368 -3.51 6.79 -8.23
N GLU A 369 -2.89 6.60 -7.06
CA GLU A 369 -3.60 6.61 -5.77
C GLU A 369 -4.27 7.96 -5.47
N SER A 370 -3.54 9.05 -5.69
CA SER A 370 -4.06 10.41 -5.55
C SER A 370 -5.22 10.67 -6.49
N ARG A 371 -5.11 10.25 -7.75
CA ARG A 371 -6.18 10.39 -8.75
C ARG A 371 -7.41 9.58 -8.35
N LEU A 372 -7.24 8.33 -7.93
CA LEU A 372 -8.32 7.47 -7.49
C LEU A 372 -9.03 8.07 -6.27
N THR A 373 -8.27 8.55 -5.29
CA THR A 373 -8.79 9.24 -4.10
C THR A 373 -9.66 10.43 -4.51
N ARG A 374 -9.18 11.25 -5.47
CA ARG A 374 -9.94 12.40 -6.00
C ARG A 374 -11.29 11.99 -6.58
N VAL A 375 -11.29 10.96 -7.42
CA VAL A 375 -12.52 10.47 -8.07
C VAL A 375 -13.51 9.97 -7.02
N ARG A 376 -13.04 9.17 -6.05
CA ARG A 376 -13.91 8.56 -5.03
C ARG A 376 -14.45 9.57 -4.05
N LEU A 377 -13.65 10.56 -3.64
CA LEU A 377 -14.15 11.68 -2.83
C LEU A 377 -15.11 12.58 -3.62
N GLY A 378 -14.91 12.70 -4.95
CA GLY A 378 -15.82 13.38 -5.86
C GLY A 378 -17.23 12.81 -5.87
N ASP A 379 -17.38 11.48 -5.77
CA ASP A 379 -18.69 10.82 -5.64
C ASP A 379 -19.46 11.33 -4.42
N TYR A 380 -18.78 11.58 -3.30
CA TYR A 380 -19.37 12.12 -2.08
C TYR A 380 -19.64 13.63 -2.17
N ALA A 381 -18.77 14.38 -2.86
CA ALA A 381 -19.01 15.81 -3.10
C ALA A 381 -20.25 16.05 -3.96
N ASN A 382 -20.45 15.23 -5.00
CA ASN A 382 -21.66 15.26 -5.82
C ASN A 382 -22.94 14.90 -5.04
N GLN A 383 -22.82 14.27 -3.87
CA GLN A 383 -23.94 13.96 -2.97
C GLN A 383 -24.04 14.94 -1.77
N GLY A 384 -23.16 15.95 -1.69
CA GLY A 384 -23.22 17.00 -0.68
C GLY A 384 -22.55 16.66 0.66
N TRP A 385 -21.74 15.59 0.73
CA TRP A 385 -20.96 15.25 1.93
C TRP A 385 -19.66 16.06 2.04
N LEU A 386 -19.10 16.47 0.91
CA LEU A 386 -17.88 17.29 0.80
C LEU A 386 -18.10 18.39 -0.24
N THR A 387 -17.28 19.43 -0.19
CA THR A 387 -17.16 20.42 -1.27
C THR A 387 -16.12 19.98 -2.29
N HIS A 388 -16.23 20.42 -3.55
CA HIS A 388 -15.27 20.07 -4.60
C HIS A 388 -13.87 20.63 -4.31
N GLU A 389 -13.78 21.76 -3.61
CA GLU A 389 -12.52 22.35 -3.13
C GLU A 389 -11.86 21.49 -2.03
N GLU A 390 -12.67 20.93 -1.12
CA GLU A 390 -12.18 19.97 -0.14
C GLU A 390 -11.68 18.70 -0.81
N VAL A 391 -12.33 18.22 -1.88
CA VAL A 391 -11.85 17.07 -2.65
C VAL A 391 -10.46 17.36 -3.22
N ASP A 392 -10.24 18.52 -3.83
CA ASP A 392 -8.92 18.87 -4.38
C ASP A 392 -7.85 19.03 -3.28
N MET A 393 -8.23 19.55 -2.10
CA MET A 393 -7.35 19.64 -0.93
C MET A 393 -6.97 18.26 -0.38
N LEU A 394 -7.96 17.39 -0.21
CA LEU A 394 -7.81 16.06 0.41
C LEU A 394 -7.14 15.06 -0.53
N ALA A 395 -7.37 15.19 -1.83
CA ALA A 395 -6.87 14.25 -2.82
C ALA A 395 -5.46 14.58 -3.32
N THR A 396 -4.84 15.69 -2.89
CA THR A 396 -3.51 16.13 -3.33
C THR A 396 -2.53 16.35 -2.18
N TRP A 397 -1.24 16.18 -2.48
CA TRP A 397 -0.17 16.26 -1.47
C TRP A 397 -0.06 17.68 -0.95
N LYS A 398 -0.04 18.60 -1.92
CA LYS A 398 0.08 20.03 -1.74
C LYS A 398 -1.11 20.52 -0.93
N GLY A 399 -2.32 20.11 -1.30
CA GLY A 399 -3.55 20.38 -0.56
C GLY A 399 -3.49 19.90 0.88
N GLY A 400 -3.14 18.63 1.12
CA GLY A 400 -3.01 18.11 2.49
C GLY A 400 -1.95 18.83 3.32
N ARG A 401 -0.82 19.25 2.72
CA ARG A 401 0.22 20.05 3.39
C ARG A 401 -0.28 21.46 3.72
N GLU A 402 -0.99 22.11 2.80
CA GLU A 402 -1.59 23.43 2.97
C GLU A 402 -2.68 23.40 4.05
N GLY A 403 -3.59 22.41 3.99
CA GLY A 403 -4.61 22.18 5.01
C GLY A 403 -4.00 21.97 6.40
N LYS A 404 -2.93 21.17 6.53
CA LYS A 404 -2.21 21.00 7.81
C LYS A 404 -1.49 22.27 8.29
N ARG A 405 -1.05 23.13 7.38
CA ARG A 405 -0.41 24.42 7.72
C ARG A 405 -1.46 25.42 8.21
N TRP A 406 -2.56 25.57 7.49
CA TRP A 406 -3.71 26.36 7.91
C TRP A 406 -4.25 25.89 9.27
N ALA A 407 -4.49 24.58 9.42
CA ALA A 407 -4.96 24.02 10.67
C ALA A 407 -3.97 24.23 11.84
N ALA A 408 -2.67 24.34 11.57
CA ALA A 408 -1.69 24.67 12.60
C ALA A 408 -1.81 26.12 13.09
N GLN A 409 -2.20 27.05 12.21
CA GLN A 409 -2.42 28.46 12.57
C GLN A 409 -3.61 28.63 13.53
N ILE A 410 -4.62 27.76 13.42
CA ILE A 410 -5.81 27.76 14.28
C ILE A 410 -5.75 26.73 15.43
N GLY A 411 -4.59 26.13 15.69
CA GLY A 411 -4.42 25.13 16.76
C GLY A 411 -5.08 23.76 16.51
N ALA A 412 -5.68 23.53 15.34
CA ALA A 412 -6.45 22.34 14.99
C ALA A 412 -5.67 21.32 14.12
N LYS A 413 -4.34 21.39 14.09
CA LYS A 413 -3.49 20.48 13.29
C LYS A 413 -3.77 18.98 13.55
N PRO A 414 -4.00 18.50 14.78
CA PRO A 414 -4.37 17.10 15.03
C PRO A 414 -5.71 16.73 14.38
N VAL A 415 -6.70 17.63 14.43
CA VAL A 415 -8.03 17.43 13.82
C VAL A 415 -7.91 17.32 12.31
N MET A 416 -7.13 18.20 11.66
CA MET A 416 -6.89 18.15 10.21
C MET A 416 -6.18 16.85 9.79
N LYS A 417 -5.23 16.36 10.61
CA LYS A 417 -4.62 15.04 10.35
C LYS A 417 -5.65 13.91 10.39
N ARG A 418 -6.58 13.93 11.35
CA ARG A 418 -7.69 12.96 11.42
C ARG A 418 -8.59 13.08 10.19
N PHE A 419 -8.99 14.30 9.83
CA PHE A 419 -9.86 14.57 8.69
C PHE A 419 -9.27 14.08 7.36
N ILE A 420 -7.99 14.36 7.10
CA ILE A 420 -7.28 13.86 5.90
C ILE A 420 -7.24 12.33 5.89
N ARG A 421 -6.88 11.71 7.01
CA ARG A 421 -6.78 10.25 7.12
C ARG A 421 -8.14 9.57 6.91
N GLU A 422 -9.18 10.07 7.55
CA GLU A 422 -10.52 9.50 7.41
C GLU A 422 -11.11 9.72 6.01
N SER A 423 -10.70 10.77 5.30
CA SER A 423 -11.07 10.98 3.89
C SER A 423 -10.38 9.95 2.99
N ALA A 424 -9.09 9.67 3.21
CA ALA A 424 -8.39 8.61 2.49
C ALA A 424 -9.03 7.23 2.77
N ASP A 425 -9.32 6.93 4.04
CA ASP A 425 -10.07 5.73 4.44
C ASP A 425 -11.43 5.63 3.72
N LEU A 426 -12.18 6.74 3.63
CA LEU A 426 -13.47 6.78 2.95
C LEU A 426 -13.33 6.48 1.45
N ALA A 427 -12.34 7.08 0.78
CA ALA A 427 -12.09 6.82 -0.63
C ALA A 427 -11.73 5.35 -0.90
N SER A 428 -10.90 4.76 -0.05
CA SER A 428 -10.54 3.33 -0.10
C SER A 428 -11.75 2.42 0.12
N ILE A 429 -12.56 2.70 1.16
CA ILE A 429 -13.80 1.95 1.43
C ILE A 429 -14.78 2.05 0.28
N ARG A 430 -14.90 3.22 -0.35
CA ARG A 430 -15.74 3.40 -1.55
C ARG A 430 -15.29 2.50 -2.68
N GLN A 431 -13.99 2.51 -3.00
CA GLN A 431 -13.43 1.64 -4.03
C GLN A 431 -13.70 0.17 -3.71
N ARG A 432 -13.58 -0.24 -2.45
CA ARG A 432 -13.89 -1.60 -2.01
C ARG A 432 -15.36 -1.96 -2.19
N LEU A 433 -16.30 -1.06 -1.89
CA LEU A 433 -17.73 -1.32 -2.13
C LEU A 433 -18.06 -1.51 -3.62
N LEU A 434 -17.30 -0.85 -4.51
CA LEU A 434 -17.38 -1.07 -5.95
C LEU A 434 -16.74 -2.42 -6.38
N ALA A 435 -15.71 -2.86 -5.66
CA ALA A 435 -14.96 -4.10 -5.94
C ALA A 435 -15.60 -5.38 -5.32
N ASP A 436 -15.97 -5.35 -4.05
CA ASP A 436 -16.49 -6.50 -3.31
C ASP A 436 -18.04 -6.52 -3.26
N GLY A 437 -18.71 -5.45 -3.69
CA GLY A 437 -20.16 -5.29 -3.59
C GLY A 437 -20.61 -4.71 -2.24
N ALA A 438 -21.92 -4.58 -2.04
CA ALA A 438 -22.54 -3.95 -0.87
C ALA A 438 -22.52 -4.83 0.40
N ASN A 439 -21.33 -5.26 0.84
CA ASN A 439 -21.16 -6.01 2.09
C ASN A 439 -21.65 -5.17 3.29
N PRO A 440 -22.62 -5.65 4.09
CA PRO A 440 -23.23 -4.88 5.18
C PRO A 440 -22.22 -4.30 6.18
N LYS A 441 -21.14 -5.03 6.49
CA LYS A 441 -20.09 -4.55 7.39
C LYS A 441 -19.33 -3.37 6.80
N VAL A 442 -19.05 -3.40 5.50
CA VAL A 442 -18.30 -2.34 4.81
C VAL A 442 -19.18 -1.09 4.64
N VAL A 443 -20.47 -1.27 4.36
CA VAL A 443 -21.46 -0.17 4.33
C VAL A 443 -21.56 0.50 5.71
N GLN A 444 -21.53 -0.26 6.80
CA GLN A 444 -21.52 0.33 8.15
C GLN A 444 -20.23 1.12 8.42
N ILE A 445 -19.08 0.64 7.95
CA ILE A 445 -17.80 1.36 8.06
C ILE A 445 -17.86 2.68 7.28
N GLU A 446 -18.42 2.67 6.06
CA GLU A 446 -18.63 3.87 5.25
C GLU A 446 -19.49 4.90 6.00
N ARG A 447 -20.63 4.50 6.57
CA ARG A 447 -21.47 5.39 7.38
C ARG A 447 -20.73 5.98 8.59
N ASN A 448 -19.99 5.14 9.32
CA ASN A 448 -19.22 5.59 10.47
C ASN A 448 -18.09 6.56 10.08
N LEU A 449 -17.50 6.42 8.89
CA LEU A 449 -16.50 7.37 8.36
C LEU A 449 -17.16 8.70 7.99
N LEU A 450 -18.32 8.68 7.33
CA LEU A 450 -19.06 9.90 6.98
C LEU A 450 -19.49 10.70 8.23
N GLN A 451 -19.92 10.02 9.29
CA GLN A 451 -20.24 10.65 10.57
C GLN A 451 -19.01 11.30 11.22
N ARG A 452 -17.86 10.60 11.23
CA ARG A 452 -16.62 11.13 11.80
C ARG A 452 -16.05 12.29 10.98
N LEU A 453 -16.14 12.24 9.65
CA LEU A 453 -15.78 13.36 8.78
C LEU A 453 -16.63 14.59 9.06
N THR A 454 -17.94 14.41 9.25
CA THR A 454 -18.86 15.51 9.62
C THR A 454 -18.47 16.12 10.97
N SER A 455 -18.18 15.29 11.98
CA SER A 455 -17.73 15.74 13.30
C SER A 455 -16.39 16.48 13.26
N ASN A 456 -15.38 15.90 12.59
CA ASN A 456 -14.07 16.54 12.42
C ASN A 456 -14.16 17.87 11.67
N ARG A 457 -15.06 17.99 10.69
CA ARG A 457 -15.33 19.25 9.98
C ARG A 457 -15.90 20.31 10.93
N GLN A 458 -16.87 19.94 11.77
CA GLN A 458 -17.46 20.84 12.76
C GLN A 458 -16.42 21.30 13.81
N GLU A 459 -15.53 20.41 14.24
CA GLU A 459 -14.42 20.71 15.15
C GLU A 459 -13.40 21.67 14.48
N LEU A 460 -13.04 21.45 13.20
CA LEU A 460 -12.17 22.40 12.48
C LEU A 460 -12.80 23.79 12.37
N LEU A 461 -14.12 23.86 12.15
CA LEU A 461 -14.87 25.11 12.07
C LEU A 461 -15.02 25.83 13.41
N SER A 462 -14.94 25.13 14.54
CA SER A 462 -14.99 25.77 15.86
C SER A 462 -13.67 26.43 16.24
N HIS A 463 -12.55 25.85 15.79
CA HIS A 463 -11.20 26.39 15.99
C HIS A 463 -10.87 27.62 15.13
N ALA A 464 -11.54 27.78 13.98
CA ALA A 464 -11.33 28.93 13.09
C ALA A 464 -12.05 30.22 13.55
N ARG A 465 -12.63 30.22 14.76
CA ARG A 465 -13.29 31.36 15.41
C ARG A 465 -12.37 31.96 16.45
#